data_AF-A0A833RYF0-F1
#
_entry.id   AF-A0A833RYF0-F1
#
_cell.length_a   1.000
_cell.length_b   1.000
_cell.length_c   1.000
_cell.angle_alpha   90.00
_cell.angle_beta   90.00
_cell.angle_gamma   90.00
#
_symmetry.space_group_name_H-M   'P 1'
#
loop_
_entity.id
_entity.type
_entity.pdbx_description
1 polymer ?
#
loop_
_entity_poly.entity_id
_entity_poly.type
_entity_poly.pdbx_seq_one_letter_code
_entity_poly.pdbx_strand_id
1 'polypeptide(L)'
;MSDDDFDIFYICGIVAFAATEISAGDKEDESIDVKNIPKSCTMPRNNPAKRIASQGSCFLTEGWRAALCTCETCKELYREKHIAFLLDPTDSVHAYEEAGKINSRESQYEKGMKALASLGRVEQLTAIEEYNNMKERLKQYLQKFAENKKVVREEDIKEFFSEMESKKRPKVVIPTYCR
;
A
#
# COMPACT_ATOMS: atom_id res chain seq x y z
N MET A 1 -35.44 -19.34 -5.84
CA MET A 1 -36.28 -18.35 -6.55
C MET A 1 -36.69 -17.36 -5.49
N SER A 2 -35.88 -16.35 -5.18
CA SER A 2 -35.50 -15.19 -6.01
C SER A 2 -36.04 -13.98 -5.24
N ASP A 3 -35.40 -12.84 -5.02
CA ASP A 3 -34.08 -12.28 -5.35
C ASP A 3 -33.96 -10.99 -4.49
N ASP A 4 -32.72 -10.65 -4.11
CA ASP A 4 -32.09 -9.31 -3.91
C ASP A 4 -32.89 -8.16 -3.24
N ASP A 5 -32.50 -7.57 -2.10
CA ASP A 5 -31.22 -6.97 -1.65
C ASP A 5 -30.85 -5.63 -2.33
N PHE A 6 -31.68 -4.61 -2.08
CA PHE A 6 -31.41 -3.21 -2.41
C PHE A 6 -31.94 -2.33 -1.27
N ASP A 7 -31.03 -1.68 -0.51
CA ASP A 7 -31.19 -0.38 0.17
C ASP A 7 -30.34 -0.27 1.46
N ILE A 8 -29.05 0.05 1.32
CA ILE A 8 -28.21 0.63 2.41
C ILE A 8 -27.83 2.06 2.01
N PHE A 9 -28.84 2.92 1.87
CA PHE A 9 -28.67 4.36 1.69
C PHE A 9 -29.69 5.14 2.53
N TYR A 10 -29.83 4.84 3.82
CA TYR A 10 -30.64 5.70 4.69
C TYR A 10 -30.39 5.51 6.19
N ILE A 11 -29.25 5.95 6.73
CA ILE A 11 -29.19 6.36 8.15
C ILE A 11 -28.46 7.70 8.29
N CYS A 12 -29.29 8.74 8.30
CA CYS A 12 -29.10 10.07 8.84
C CYS A 12 -29.02 10.03 10.38
N GLY A 13 -28.27 10.94 11.01
CA GLY A 13 -28.55 11.32 12.41
C GLY A 13 -27.38 11.77 13.30
N ILE A 14 -26.90 12.99 13.10
CA ILE A 14 -26.75 14.06 14.12
C ILE A 14 -26.31 13.62 15.54
N VAL A 15 -25.12 14.07 15.97
CA VAL A 15 -24.94 14.57 17.34
C VAL A 15 -24.20 15.91 17.30
N ALA A 16 -24.97 16.95 17.58
CA ALA A 16 -24.54 18.30 17.85
C ALA A 16 -23.89 18.39 19.24
N PHE A 17 -22.85 19.20 19.39
CA PHE A 17 -22.48 19.73 20.69
C PHE A 17 -22.06 21.20 20.54
N ALA A 18 -22.85 22.06 21.17
CA ALA A 18 -22.67 23.50 21.23
C ALA A 18 -22.29 23.92 22.65
N ALA A 19 -21.48 24.98 22.70
CA ALA A 19 -21.28 25.99 23.76
C ALA A 19 -20.52 25.59 25.04
N THR A 20 -19.44 26.33 25.34
CA THR A 20 -19.41 27.32 26.44
C THR A 20 -18.24 28.30 26.23
N GLU A 21 -18.52 29.58 26.43
CA GLU A 21 -17.61 30.73 26.33
C GLU A 21 -16.84 30.99 27.63
N ILE A 22 -15.63 31.57 27.52
CA ILE A 22 -15.04 32.46 28.55
C ILE A 22 -14.32 33.63 27.84
N SER A 23 -14.64 34.83 28.31
CA SER A 23 -14.26 36.16 27.82
C SER A 23 -12.89 36.69 28.31
N ALA A 24 -12.38 37.68 27.56
CA ALA A 24 -11.72 38.93 28.01
C ALA A 24 -10.24 39.13 27.61
N GLY A 25 -9.97 40.23 26.89
CA GLY A 25 -8.68 40.92 26.89
C GLY A 25 -8.26 41.53 25.56
N ASP A 26 -8.61 42.80 25.32
CA ASP A 26 -8.20 43.64 24.18
C ASP A 26 -6.68 43.87 24.12
N LYS A 27 -6.10 43.84 22.90
CA LYS A 27 -5.08 44.79 22.41
C LYS A 27 -5.07 44.79 20.87
N GLU A 28 -5.17 45.99 20.30
CA GLU A 28 -5.03 46.30 18.89
C GLU A 28 -3.58 46.06 18.44
N ASP A 29 -3.41 45.18 17.44
CA ASP A 29 -2.22 45.10 16.59
C ASP A 29 -2.75 44.97 15.15
N GLU A 30 -2.39 45.94 14.33
CA GLU A 30 -2.71 46.07 12.93
C GLU A 30 -1.94 45.02 12.13
N SER A 31 -2.34 43.75 12.26
CA SER A 31 -1.76 42.66 11.46
C SER A 31 -2.44 42.62 10.10
N ILE A 32 -1.70 42.97 9.05
CA ILE A 32 -2.10 42.77 7.66
C ILE A 32 -2.45 41.29 7.45
N ASP A 33 -3.73 41.01 7.21
CA ASP A 33 -4.25 39.67 6.95
C ASP A 33 -3.68 39.14 5.64
N VAL A 34 -2.67 38.27 5.73
CA VAL A 34 -2.16 37.47 4.62
C VAL A 34 -3.13 36.31 4.33
N LYS A 35 -4.42 36.60 4.16
CA LYS A 35 -5.44 35.64 3.69
C LYS A 35 -6.21 36.20 2.49
N ASN A 36 -5.49 36.63 1.47
CA ASN A 36 -5.88 36.46 0.05
C ASN A 36 -4.86 37.17 -0.84
N ILE A 37 -3.65 36.63 -0.92
CA ILE A 37 -2.88 36.82 -2.15
C ILE A 37 -3.38 35.70 -3.07
N PRO A 38 -4.16 36.00 -4.13
CA PRO A 38 -4.55 34.96 -5.08
C PRO A 38 -3.26 34.37 -5.63
N LYS A 39 -2.97 33.11 -5.29
CA LYS A 39 -1.85 32.38 -5.89
C LYS A 39 -2.05 32.51 -7.39
N SER A 40 -1.09 33.16 -8.05
CA SER A 40 -1.17 33.37 -9.49
C SER A 40 -1.35 32.01 -10.16
N CYS A 41 -2.28 31.95 -11.12
CA CYS A 41 -2.61 30.72 -11.81
C CYS A 41 -1.33 30.12 -12.43
N THR A 42 -0.99 28.89 -12.05
CA THR A 42 0.20 28.16 -12.52
C THR A 42 -0.02 27.47 -13.86
N MET A 43 -1.26 27.43 -14.36
CA MET A 43 -1.53 26.88 -15.69
C MET A 43 -0.83 27.74 -16.74
N PRO A 44 -0.14 27.14 -17.71
CA PRO A 44 0.39 27.87 -18.85
C PRO A 44 -0.81 28.48 -19.61
N ARG A 45 -1.02 29.79 -19.42
CA ARG A 45 -2.03 30.52 -20.17
C ARG A 45 -1.72 30.38 -21.65
N ASN A 46 -2.76 30.08 -22.42
CA ASN A 46 -2.73 29.74 -23.84
C ASN A 46 -1.98 30.82 -24.64
N ASN A 47 -0.66 30.72 -24.75
CA ASN A 47 0.12 31.58 -25.65
C ASN A 47 -0.12 31.02 -27.06
N PRO A 48 -0.76 31.80 -27.97
CA PRO A 48 -1.07 31.32 -29.31
C PRO A 48 0.19 30.88 -30.08
N ALA A 49 1.38 31.35 -29.70
CA ALA A 49 2.66 30.98 -30.32
C ALA A 49 3.17 29.56 -29.97
N LYS A 50 2.54 28.84 -29.02
CA LYS A 50 3.00 27.51 -28.54
C LYS A 50 1.89 26.46 -28.58
N ARG A 51 0.96 26.55 -29.53
CA ARG A 51 0.01 25.46 -29.79
C ARG A 51 0.74 24.34 -30.52
N ILE A 52 1.42 23.48 -29.78
CA ILE A 52 1.85 22.19 -30.30
C ILE A 52 0.59 21.36 -30.42
N ALA A 53 -0.06 21.42 -31.59
CA ALA A 53 -1.09 20.48 -31.98
C ALA A 53 -0.44 19.13 -32.32
N SER A 54 0.26 18.53 -31.37
CA SER A 54 0.73 17.15 -31.52
C SER A 54 -0.40 16.24 -31.07
N GLN A 55 -1.07 15.62 -32.03
CA GLN A 55 -1.76 14.37 -31.77
C GLN A 55 -0.69 13.34 -31.38
N GLY A 56 -0.52 13.13 -30.09
CA GLY A 56 0.50 12.25 -29.53
C GLY A 56 0.07 11.74 -28.16
N SER A 57 0.66 10.62 -27.73
CA SER A 57 0.50 10.14 -26.37
C SER A 57 1.20 11.09 -25.40
N CYS A 58 0.55 11.35 -24.26
CA CYS A 58 1.20 12.04 -23.15
C CYS A 58 1.66 10.99 -22.12
N PHE A 59 2.91 11.10 -21.68
CA PHE A 59 3.42 10.34 -20.54
C PHE A 59 3.39 11.25 -19.32
N LEU A 60 2.66 10.83 -18.28
CA LEU A 60 2.50 11.59 -17.04
C LEU A 60 3.45 11.00 -16.00
N THR A 61 4.33 11.83 -15.45
CA THR A 61 5.26 11.41 -14.39
C THR A 61 4.53 11.18 -13.09
N GLU A 62 5.14 10.42 -12.18
CA GLU A 62 4.62 10.24 -10.83
C GLU A 62 4.36 11.60 -10.15
N GLY A 63 3.25 11.71 -9.41
CA GLY A 63 2.87 12.95 -8.72
C GLY A 63 2.33 14.09 -9.58
N TRP A 64 2.13 13.91 -10.89
CA TRP A 64 1.67 14.97 -11.81
C TRP A 64 0.39 15.70 -11.37
N ARG A 65 -0.51 15.01 -10.65
CA ARG A 65 -1.76 15.61 -10.13
C ARG A 65 -1.49 16.80 -9.21
N ALA A 66 -0.38 16.78 -8.46
CA ALA A 66 0.01 17.88 -7.58
C ALA A 66 0.46 19.15 -8.34
N ALA A 67 0.79 19.03 -9.62
CA ALA A 67 1.16 20.16 -10.47
C ALA A 67 -0.06 20.88 -11.08
N LEU A 68 -1.27 20.33 -10.92
CA LEU A 68 -2.51 20.95 -11.41
C LEU A 68 -2.83 22.21 -10.59
N CYS A 69 -3.26 23.27 -11.26
CA CYS A 69 -3.61 24.51 -10.59
C CYS A 69 -4.99 24.40 -9.94
N THR A 70 -5.10 24.81 -8.67
CA THR A 70 -6.34 24.72 -7.89
C THR A 70 -7.01 26.09 -7.69
N CYS A 71 -6.67 27.10 -8.50
CA CYS A 71 -7.37 28.39 -8.47
C CYS A 71 -8.80 28.26 -9.01
N GLU A 72 -9.67 29.22 -8.66
CA GLU A 72 -11.11 29.12 -8.96
C GLU A 72 -11.40 29.00 -10.46
N THR A 73 -10.71 29.80 -11.28
CA THR A 73 -10.82 29.73 -12.74
C THR A 73 -10.42 28.36 -13.30
N CYS A 74 -9.40 27.70 -12.73
CA CYS A 74 -9.01 26.36 -13.16
C CYS A 74 -9.99 25.29 -12.69
N LYS A 75 -10.54 25.41 -11.49
CA LYS A 75 -11.59 24.52 -10.98
C LYS A 75 -12.84 24.57 -11.84
N GLU A 76 -13.27 25.76 -12.25
CA GLU A 76 -14.37 25.96 -13.20
C GLU A 76 -14.08 25.27 -14.54
N LEU A 77 -12.90 25.49 -15.11
CA LEU A 77 -12.47 24.82 -16.34
C LEU A 77 -12.52 23.29 -16.23
N TYR A 78 -12.01 22.71 -15.13
CA TYR A 78 -12.04 21.25 -14.95
C TYR A 78 -13.46 20.72 -14.81
N ARG A 79 -14.37 21.47 -14.18
CA ARG A 79 -15.78 21.12 -14.05
C ARG A 79 -16.51 21.20 -15.40
N GLU A 80 -16.28 22.24 -16.19
CA GLU A 80 -16.80 22.37 -17.57
C GLU A 80 -16.32 21.24 -18.48
N LYS A 81 -15.08 20.76 -18.26
CA LYS A 81 -14.51 19.63 -18.99
C LYS A 81 -14.82 18.27 -18.38
N HIS A 82 -15.61 18.20 -17.31
CA HIS A 82 -15.96 16.97 -16.59
C HIS A 82 -14.76 16.15 -16.08
N ILE A 83 -13.65 16.82 -15.74
CA ILE A 83 -12.41 16.20 -15.25
C ILE A 83 -12.01 16.69 -13.85
N ALA A 84 -12.98 17.20 -13.08
CA ALA A 84 -12.75 17.70 -11.72
C ALA A 84 -12.18 16.63 -10.77
N PHE A 85 -12.44 15.34 -11.03
CA PHE A 85 -11.91 14.21 -10.27
C PHE A 85 -10.38 14.16 -10.25
N LEU A 86 -9.70 14.75 -11.24
CA LEU A 86 -8.23 14.81 -11.27
C LEU A 86 -7.62 15.59 -10.10
N LEU A 87 -8.40 16.47 -9.45
CA LEU A 87 -7.97 17.22 -8.29
C LEU A 87 -8.08 16.43 -6.99
N ASP A 88 -8.80 15.32 -7.00
CA ASP A 88 -8.95 14.46 -5.83
C ASP A 88 -7.73 13.52 -5.72
N PRO A 89 -6.89 13.66 -4.68
CA PRO A 89 -5.76 12.74 -4.48
C PRO A 89 -6.22 11.31 -4.12
N THR A 90 -7.44 11.16 -3.59
CA THR A 90 -8.01 9.86 -3.19
C THR A 90 -8.55 9.06 -4.38
N ASP A 91 -8.81 9.71 -5.52
CA ASP A 91 -9.23 9.08 -6.78
C ASP A 91 -8.03 8.54 -7.61
N SER A 92 -6.90 8.29 -6.95
CA SER A 92 -5.78 7.60 -7.58
C SER A 92 -5.88 6.09 -7.35
N VAL A 93 -5.48 5.30 -8.36
CA VAL A 93 -5.39 3.83 -8.21
C VAL A 93 -4.55 3.46 -6.99
N HIS A 94 -3.47 4.20 -6.74
CA HIS A 94 -2.63 4.04 -5.55
C HIS A 94 -3.42 4.19 -4.25
N ALA A 95 -4.20 5.28 -4.11
CA ALA A 95 -5.02 5.50 -2.92
C ALA A 95 -6.09 4.39 -2.73
N TYR A 96 -6.68 3.90 -3.83
CA TYR A 96 -7.61 2.77 -3.78
C TYR A 96 -6.92 1.46 -3.33
N GLU A 97 -5.75 1.16 -3.86
CA GLU A 97 -4.95 0.00 -3.46
C GLU A 97 -4.54 0.07 -1.98
N GLU A 98 -4.16 1.24 -1.49
CA GLU A 98 -3.81 1.46 -0.09
C GLU A 98 -5.03 1.31 0.83
N ALA A 99 -6.16 1.91 0.47
CA ALA A 99 -7.41 1.75 1.21
C ALA A 99 -7.83 0.26 1.27
N GLY A 100 -7.63 -0.48 0.18
CA GLY A 100 -7.85 -1.93 0.13
C GLY A 100 -6.91 -2.74 1.04
N LYS A 101 -5.66 -2.31 1.20
CA LYS A 101 -4.68 -2.96 2.09
C LYS A 101 -5.03 -2.76 3.57
N ILE A 102 -5.54 -1.60 3.96
CA ILE A 102 -5.85 -1.27 5.37
C ILE A 102 -7.03 -2.10 5.90
N ASN A 103 -8.01 -2.40 5.05
CA ASN A 103 -9.19 -3.18 5.43
C ASN A 103 -8.99 -4.70 5.34
N SER A 104 -7.87 -5.16 4.80
CA SER A 104 -7.51 -6.58 4.75
C SER A 104 -6.96 -7.04 6.09
N ARG A 105 -7.68 -7.95 6.77
CA ARG A 105 -7.09 -8.72 7.89
C ARG A 105 -6.10 -9.70 7.29
N GLU A 106 -4.84 -9.32 7.26
CA GLU A 106 -3.78 -10.17 6.70
C GLU A 106 -3.72 -11.53 7.41
N SER A 107 -3.88 -12.58 6.62
CA SER A 107 -3.68 -13.96 7.07
C SER A 107 -2.20 -14.21 7.43
N GLN A 108 -1.94 -15.23 8.26
CA GLN A 108 -0.55 -15.65 8.54
C GLN A 108 0.19 -16.04 7.25
N TYR A 109 -0.53 -16.61 6.28
CA TYR A 109 0.02 -16.94 4.97
C TYR A 109 0.49 -15.70 4.22
N GLU A 110 -0.34 -14.66 4.11
CA GLU A 110 0.01 -13.41 3.44
C GLU A 110 1.19 -12.70 4.12
N LYS A 111 1.22 -12.70 5.46
CA LYS A 111 2.36 -12.18 6.23
C LYS A 111 3.66 -12.93 5.88
N GLY A 112 3.58 -14.25 5.80
CA GLY A 112 4.71 -15.09 5.38
C GLY A 112 5.17 -14.78 3.95
N MET A 113 4.24 -14.58 3.02
CA MET A 113 4.57 -14.23 1.64
C MET A 113 5.18 -12.84 1.51
N LYS A 114 4.69 -11.84 2.27
CA LYS A 114 5.29 -10.50 2.32
C LYS A 114 6.71 -10.53 2.88
N ALA A 115 6.94 -11.26 3.97
CA ALA A 115 8.28 -11.42 4.54
C ALA A 115 9.23 -12.09 3.54
N LEU A 116 8.78 -13.14 2.84
CA LEU A 116 9.56 -13.82 1.81
C LEU A 116 9.85 -12.92 0.60
N ALA A 117 8.89 -12.07 0.20
CA ALA A 117 9.04 -11.12 -0.91
C ALA A 117 9.94 -9.92 -0.57
N SER A 118 10.16 -9.64 0.72
CA SER A 118 11.07 -8.58 1.18
C SER A 118 12.56 -8.94 1.04
N LEU A 119 12.88 -10.23 0.82
CA LEU A 119 14.24 -10.73 0.66
C LEU A 119 14.75 -10.53 -0.77
N GLY A 120 16.08 -10.50 -0.94
CA GLY A 120 16.67 -10.52 -2.28
C GLY A 120 16.34 -11.80 -3.05
N ARG A 121 16.27 -11.74 -4.39
CA ARG A 121 15.88 -12.90 -5.22
C ARG A 121 16.69 -14.17 -4.93
N VAL A 122 18.00 -14.03 -4.73
CA VAL A 122 18.88 -15.17 -4.43
C VAL A 122 18.54 -15.76 -3.05
N GLU A 123 18.39 -14.91 -2.03
CA GLU A 123 18.02 -15.32 -0.68
C GLU A 123 16.65 -15.99 -0.64
N GLN A 124 15.69 -15.46 -1.41
CA GLN A 124 14.36 -16.01 -1.57
C GLN A 124 14.40 -17.43 -2.14
N LEU A 125 15.16 -17.64 -3.23
CA LEU A 125 15.31 -18.96 -3.84
C LEU A 125 15.96 -19.96 -2.88
N THR A 126 17.06 -19.57 -2.24
CA THR A 126 17.74 -20.41 -1.23
C THR A 126 16.81 -20.74 -0.07
N ALA A 127 16.04 -19.77 0.45
CA ALA A 127 15.10 -20.00 1.54
C ALA A 127 14.00 -21.01 1.15
N ILE A 128 13.44 -20.90 -0.05
CA ILE A 128 12.43 -21.84 -0.57
C ILE A 128 13.02 -23.25 -0.73
N GLU A 129 14.22 -23.36 -1.29
CA GLU A 129 14.89 -24.65 -1.50
C GLU A 129 15.18 -25.35 -0.16
N GLU A 130 15.78 -24.62 0.80
CA GLU A 130 16.10 -25.15 2.12
C GLU A 130 14.83 -25.53 2.90
N TYR A 131 13.76 -24.74 2.79
CA TYR A 131 12.47 -25.09 3.37
C TYR A 131 11.91 -26.39 2.79
N ASN A 132 11.95 -26.56 1.47
CA ASN A 132 11.47 -27.78 0.80
C ASN A 132 12.32 -29.00 1.20
N ASN A 133 13.64 -28.84 1.30
CA ASN A 133 14.55 -29.88 1.77
C ASN A 133 14.24 -30.28 3.22
N MET A 134 14.10 -29.31 4.13
CA MET A 134 13.69 -29.56 5.52
C MET A 134 12.34 -30.30 5.59
N LYS A 135 11.35 -29.83 4.82
CA LYS A 135 10.01 -30.44 4.75
C LYS A 135 10.07 -31.90 4.31
N GLU A 136 10.82 -32.20 3.26
CA GLU A 136 10.93 -33.56 2.74
C GLU A 136 11.66 -34.49 3.72
N ARG A 137 12.74 -34.02 4.34
CA ARG A 137 13.45 -34.77 5.39
C ARG A 137 12.58 -35.07 6.60
N LEU A 138 11.81 -34.08 7.05
CA LEU A 138 10.89 -34.25 8.17
C LEU A 138 9.79 -35.26 7.82
N LYS A 139 9.24 -35.18 6.60
CA LYS A 139 8.25 -36.14 6.11
C LYS A 139 8.81 -37.56 6.10
N GLN A 140 10.01 -37.76 5.55
CA GLN A 140 10.69 -39.06 5.53
C GLN A 140 10.99 -39.59 6.94
N TYR A 141 11.39 -38.71 7.86
CA TYR A 141 11.62 -39.07 9.26
C TYR A 141 10.32 -39.57 9.92
N LEU A 142 9.23 -38.81 9.79
CA LEU A 142 7.92 -39.17 10.35
C LEU A 142 7.29 -40.40 9.70
N GLN A 143 7.57 -40.65 8.42
CA GLN A 143 7.08 -41.82 7.71
C GLN A 143 7.54 -43.14 8.35
N LYS A 144 8.77 -43.18 8.89
CA LYS A 144 9.28 -44.35 9.64
C LYS A 144 8.44 -44.69 10.87
N PHE A 145 7.80 -43.70 11.50
CA PHE A 145 6.93 -43.91 12.66
C PHE A 145 5.58 -44.51 12.23
N ALA A 146 5.05 -44.03 11.10
CA ALA A 146 3.83 -44.58 10.51
C ALA A 146 4.01 -46.06 10.11
N GLU A 147 5.14 -46.41 9.49
CA GLU A 147 5.46 -47.79 9.10
C GLU A 147 5.62 -48.72 10.31
N ASN A 148 6.31 -48.24 11.36
CA ASN A 148 6.54 -49.01 12.59
C ASN A 148 5.35 -48.95 13.58
N LYS A 149 4.24 -48.29 13.21
CA LYS A 149 3.07 -48.04 14.07
C LYS A 149 3.46 -47.44 15.43
N LYS A 150 4.49 -46.59 15.46
CA LYS A 150 4.98 -45.90 16.66
C LYS A 150 4.33 -44.52 16.76
N VAL A 151 3.90 -44.13 17.95
CA VAL A 151 3.43 -42.77 18.22
C VAL A 151 4.62 -41.81 18.28
N VAL A 152 4.51 -40.69 17.58
CA VAL A 152 5.52 -39.61 17.58
C VAL A 152 5.44 -38.85 18.90
N ARG A 153 6.58 -38.70 19.59
CA ARG A 153 6.70 -37.94 20.84
C ARG A 153 7.52 -36.67 20.63
N GLU A 154 7.48 -35.76 21.61
CA GLU A 154 8.17 -34.46 21.51
C GLU A 154 9.69 -34.64 21.38
N GLU A 155 10.27 -35.62 22.07
CA GLU A 155 11.68 -35.95 22.01
C GLU A 155 12.14 -36.40 20.61
N ASP A 156 11.29 -37.11 19.86
CA ASP A 156 11.62 -37.57 18.50
C ASP A 156 11.75 -36.36 17.55
N ILE A 157 10.89 -35.35 17.72
CA ILE A 157 10.96 -34.10 16.94
C ILE A 157 12.20 -33.28 17.33
N LYS A 158 12.51 -33.17 18.62
CA LYS A 158 13.72 -32.48 19.11
C LYS A 158 14.99 -33.14 18.59
N GLU A 159 15.04 -34.47 18.59
CA GLU A 159 16.15 -35.24 18.05
C GLU A 159 16.36 -34.95 16.56
N PHE A 160 15.28 -34.95 15.77
CA PHE A 160 15.36 -34.62 14.34
C PHE A 160 15.97 -33.24 14.10
N PHE A 161 15.49 -32.21 14.80
CA PHE A 161 16.03 -30.86 14.62
C PHE A 161 17.49 -30.76 15.09
N SER A 162 17.85 -31.37 16.23
CA SER A 162 19.24 -31.43 16.72
C SER A 162 20.18 -32.09 15.71
N GLU A 163 19.76 -33.20 15.10
CA GLU A 163 20.53 -33.91 14.09
C GLU A 163 20.70 -33.04 12.82
N MET A 164 19.64 -32.37 12.39
CA MET A 164 19.68 -31.47 11.24
C MET A 164 20.61 -30.27 11.45
N GLU A 165 20.65 -29.71 12.67
CA GLU A 165 21.53 -28.60 13.02
C GLU A 165 23.01 -28.99 13.00
N SER A 166 23.35 -30.17 13.54
CA SER A 166 24.72 -30.69 13.52
C SER A 166 25.27 -30.92 12.11
N LYS A 167 24.38 -31.13 11.13
CA LYS A 167 24.70 -31.39 9.72
C LYS A 167 24.70 -30.13 8.85
N LYS A 168 24.49 -28.93 9.41
CA LYS A 168 24.49 -27.67 8.66
C LYS A 168 25.85 -27.47 7.99
N ARG A 169 25.85 -27.44 6.65
CA ARG A 169 27.05 -27.11 5.86
C ARG A 169 27.33 -25.60 5.96
N PRO A 170 28.60 -25.16 5.96
CA PRO A 170 28.94 -23.75 5.90
C PRO A 170 28.31 -23.11 4.66
N LYS A 171 27.66 -21.96 4.83
CA LYS A 171 27.10 -21.19 3.70
C LYS A 171 28.26 -20.73 2.81
N VAL A 172 28.37 -21.30 1.61
CA VAL A 172 29.27 -20.79 0.58
C VAL A 172 28.59 -19.55 0.01
N VAL A 173 29.09 -18.37 0.36
CA VAL A 173 28.66 -17.13 -0.30
C VAL A 173 29.23 -17.16 -1.70
N ILE A 174 28.39 -17.55 -2.67
CA ILE A 174 28.75 -17.48 -4.09
C ILE A 174 28.70 -16.00 -4.46
N PRO A 175 29.81 -15.39 -4.84
CA PRO A 175 29.77 -13.97 -5.17
C PRO A 175 28.97 -13.77 -6.44
N THR A 176 27.89 -12.99 -6.34
CA THR A 176 27.09 -12.58 -7.49
C THR A 176 27.77 -11.40 -8.17
N TYR A 177 28.89 -11.66 -8.82
CA TYR A 177 29.40 -10.76 -9.86
C TYR A 177 28.75 -11.20 -11.18
N CYS A 178 27.79 -10.43 -11.67
CA CYS A 178 27.47 -10.42 -13.09
C CYS A 178 28.10 -9.16 -13.66
N ARG A 179 29.05 -9.34 -14.59
CA ARG A 179 29.64 -8.27 -15.40
C ARG A 179 29.11 -8.40 -16.82
#